data_AF-A0A8X7RF07-F1
#
_entry.id   AF-A0A8X7RF07-F1
#
_cell.length_a   1.000
_cell.length_b   1.000
_cell.length_c   1.000
_cell.angle_alpha   90.00
_cell.angle_beta   90.00
_cell.angle_gamma   90.00
#
_symmetry.space_group_name_H-M   'P 1'
#
loop_
_entity.id
_entity.type
_entity.pdbx_description
1 polymer ?
#
loop_
_entity_poly.entity_id
_entity_poly.type
_entity_poly.pdbx_seq_one_letter_code
_entity_poly.pdbx_strand_id
1 'polypeptide(L)'
;MMISLSGLLNFVDGLWSFCGEENIIISTTNHKEKLDPALLRPGRMDVHILIMDNCTPFVFKKLVALYLKINEHVLFDPIEKLVLEVSATPAEVAAHG
;
A
#
# COMPACT_ATOMS: atom_id res chain seq x y z
N MET A 1 17.96 10.35 21.91
CA MET A 1 18.07 11.10 20.64
C MET A 1 16.69 11.05 19.99
N MET A 2 15.96 12.15 20.02
CA MET A 2 14.58 12.21 19.53
C MET A 2 14.64 12.52 18.03
N ILE A 3 14.40 11.52 17.19
CA ILE A 3 14.33 11.71 15.74
C ILE A 3 12.99 12.42 15.47
N SER A 4 13.05 13.68 15.06
CA SER A 4 11.87 14.39 14.56
C SER A 4 11.58 13.94 13.14
N LEU A 5 10.29 13.92 12.74
CA LEU A 5 9.89 13.64 11.37
C LEU A 5 10.64 14.58 10.40
N SER A 6 10.75 15.87 10.74
CA SER A 6 11.53 16.85 9.97
C SER A 6 13.02 16.49 9.81
N GLY A 7 13.64 15.86 10.80
CA GLY A 7 15.04 15.43 10.72
C GLY A 7 15.24 14.25 9.77
N LEU A 8 14.32 13.28 9.79
CA LEU A 8 14.30 12.18 8.83
C LEU A 8 14.12 12.69 7.39
N LEU A 9 13.25 13.68 7.22
CA LEU A 9 12.94 14.25 5.91
C LEU A 9 14.10 15.02 5.30
N ASN A 10 14.79 15.84 6.09
CA ASN A 10 16.01 16.52 5.62
C ASN A 10 17.11 15.51 5.25
N PHE A 11 17.19 14.37 5.93
CA PHE A 11 18.12 13.31 5.57
C PHE A 11 17.74 12.66 4.23
N VAL A 12 16.46 12.38 4.01
CA VAL A 12 15.95 11.85 2.73
C VAL A 12 16.12 12.86 1.59
N ASP A 13 15.91 14.16 1.82
CA ASP A 13 16.20 15.23 0.84
C ASP A 13 17.69 15.27 0.48
N GLY A 14 18.57 15.00 1.46
CA GLY A 14 19.99 14.79 1.23
C GLY A 14 20.24 13.59 0.32
N LEU A 15 19.61 12.45 0.59
CA LEU A 15 19.74 11.25 -0.25
C LEU A 15 19.26 11.47 -1.70
N TRP A 16 18.17 12.22 -1.90
CA TRP A 16 17.66 12.58 -3.23
C TRP A 16 18.62 13.47 -4.02
N SER A 17 19.39 14.33 -3.34
CA SER A 17 20.30 15.29 -3.98
C SER A 17 21.68 14.72 -4.29
N PHE A 18 22.08 13.62 -3.65
CA PHE A 18 23.44 13.08 -3.73
C PHE A 18 23.66 12.07 -4.87
N CYS A 19 22.62 11.41 -5.35
CA CYS A 19 22.76 10.34 -6.33
C CYS A 19 22.20 10.77 -7.69
N GLY A 20 23.09 11.19 -8.59
CA GLY A 20 22.82 11.39 -10.02
C GLY A 20 22.59 10.09 -10.81
N GLU A 21 22.11 9.03 -10.16
CA GLU A 21 21.79 7.75 -10.77
C GLU A 21 20.42 7.26 -10.28
N GLU A 22 19.71 6.59 -11.18
CA GLU A 22 18.30 6.23 -11.15
C GLU A 22 17.91 5.44 -9.88
N ASN A 23 17.47 6.14 -8.83
CA ASN A 23 17.07 5.51 -7.56
C ASN A 23 15.55 5.62 -7.36
N ILE A 24 14.90 4.48 -7.12
CA ILE A 24 13.48 4.40 -6.77
C ILE A 24 13.37 4.26 -5.25
N ILE A 25 12.76 5.23 -4.58
CA ILE A 25 12.49 5.19 -3.14
C ILE A 25 11.00 4.92 -2.93
N ILE A 26 10.70 3.81 -2.26
CA ILE A 26 9.32 3.44 -1.89
C ILE A 26 9.11 3.77 -0.42
N SER A 27 8.10 4.60 -0.14
CA SER A 27 7.68 4.96 1.21
C SER A 27 6.22 4.56 1.43
N THR A 28 5.94 3.92 2.56
CA THR A 28 4.58 3.51 2.95
C THR A 28 4.12 4.31 4.17
N THR A 29 2.93 4.88 4.12
CA THR A 29 2.34 5.60 5.26
C THR A 29 0.86 5.26 5.40
N ASN A 30 0.41 5.07 6.63
CA ASN A 30 -1.02 4.93 6.94
C ASN A 30 -1.71 6.29 7.10
N HIS A 31 -0.94 7.38 7.17
CA HIS A 31 -1.42 8.74 7.44
C HIS A 31 -0.77 9.73 6.48
N LYS A 32 -1.23 9.76 5.22
CA LYS A 32 -0.71 10.69 4.22
C LYS A 32 -0.92 12.15 4.63
N GLU A 33 -2.02 12.44 5.30
CA GLU A 33 -2.42 13.77 5.80
C GLU A 33 -1.49 14.34 6.86
N LYS A 34 -0.70 13.50 7.54
CA LYS A 34 0.26 13.92 8.57
C LYS A 34 1.65 14.22 7.99
N LEU A 35 1.89 13.93 6.71
CA LEU A 35 3.16 14.28 6.06
C LEU A 35 3.21 15.75 5.67
N ASP A 36 4.42 16.30 5.67
CA ASP A 36 4.66 17.65 5.21
C ASP A 36 4.32 17.76 3.70
N PRO A 37 3.44 18.70 3.29
CA PRO A 37 3.09 18.92 1.89
C PRO A 37 4.29 19.19 0.98
N ALA A 38 5.42 19.65 1.52
CA ALA A 38 6.66 19.86 0.77
C ALA A 38 7.25 18.58 0.18
N LEU A 39 6.99 17.42 0.79
CA LEU A 39 7.47 16.12 0.35
C LEU A 39 6.64 15.50 -0.76
N LEU A 40 5.34 15.80 -0.76
CA LEU A 40 4.37 15.31 -1.75
C LEU A 40 4.51 16.05 -3.09
N ARG A 41 5.48 16.96 -3.21
CA ARG A 41 5.72 17.74 -4.43
C ARG A 41 6.46 16.90 -5.48
N PRO A 42 6.23 17.18 -6.78
CA PRO A 42 6.97 16.55 -7.87
C PRO A 42 8.49 16.68 -7.69
N GLY A 43 9.24 15.60 -7.97
CA GLY A 43 10.69 15.51 -7.78
C GLY A 43 11.13 14.91 -6.43
N ARG A 44 10.17 14.54 -5.57
CA ARG A 44 10.38 13.89 -4.26
C ARG A 44 9.50 12.64 -4.17
N MET A 45 8.37 12.71 -3.47
CA MET A 45 7.30 11.73 -3.59
C MET A 45 6.37 12.18 -4.71
N ASP A 46 6.70 11.80 -5.93
CA ASP A 46 5.97 12.14 -7.15
C ASP A 46 4.80 11.17 -7.42
N VAL A 47 5.00 9.87 -7.19
CA VAL A 47 3.98 8.83 -7.37
C VAL A 47 3.28 8.53 -6.05
N HIS A 48 1.97 8.78 -6.01
CA HIS A 48 1.13 8.50 -4.85
C HIS A 48 0.15 7.38 -5.16
N ILE A 49 0.40 6.19 -4.60
CA ILE A 49 -0.54 5.06 -4.67
C ILE A 49 -1.27 4.99 -3.32
N LEU A 50 -2.58 5.21 -3.35
CA LEU A 50 -3.42 5.02 -2.17
C LEU A 50 -3.76 3.54 -2.06
N ILE A 51 -3.22 2.87 -1.05
CA ILE A 51 -3.57 1.48 -0.72
C ILE A 51 -4.55 1.53 0.46
N MET A 52 -5.74 2.08 0.25
CA MET A 52 -6.79 2.14 1.28
C MET A 52 -8.08 1.46 0.83
N ASP A 53 -7.98 0.62 -0.20
CA ASP A 53 -9.15 -0.01 -0.76
C ASP A 53 -9.38 -1.33 -0.04
N ASN A 54 -10.62 -1.52 0.43
CA ASN A 54 -11.09 -2.79 0.94
C ASN A 54 -10.79 -3.89 -0.08
N CYS A 55 -10.67 -5.13 0.40
CA CYS A 55 -10.48 -6.29 -0.44
C CYS A 55 -11.59 -6.33 -1.47
N THR A 56 -11.25 -6.11 -2.74
CA THR A 56 -12.21 -6.27 -3.83
C THR A 56 -12.33 -7.75 -4.16
N PRO A 57 -13.46 -8.19 -4.74
CA PRO A 57 -13.61 -9.54 -5.29
C PRO A 57 -12.43 -9.99 -6.16
N PHE A 58 -11.85 -9.06 -6.94
CA PHE A 58 -10.67 -9.31 -7.76
C PHE A 58 -9.41 -9.61 -6.92
N VAL A 59 -9.16 -8.81 -5.87
CA VAL A 59 -8.04 -9.04 -4.95
C VAL A 59 -8.22 -10.36 -4.21
N PHE A 60 -9.44 -10.67 -3.76
CA PHE A 60 -9.77 -11.94 -3.12
C PHE A 60 -9.41 -13.13 -4.02
N LYS A 61 -9.89 -13.14 -5.28
CA LYS A 61 -9.57 -14.19 -6.26
C LYS A 61 -8.06 -14.35 -6.46
N LYS A 62 -7.32 -13.24 -6.51
CA LYS A 62 -5.84 -13.29 -6.58
C LYS A 62 -5.21 -13.91 -5.33
N LEU A 63 -5.69 -13.57 -4.14
CA LEU A 63 -5.19 -14.17 -2.89
C LEU A 63 -5.47 -15.67 -2.86
N VAL A 64 -6.67 -16.10 -3.24
CA VAL A 64 -7.02 -17.53 -3.32
C VAL A 64 -6.14 -18.26 -4.33
N ALA A 65 -5.90 -17.69 -5.51
CA ALA A 65 -4.99 -18.27 -6.49
C ALA A 65 -3.54 -18.34 -5.98
N LEU A 66 -3.10 -17.35 -5.21
CA LEU A 66 -1.73 -17.29 -4.67
C LEU A 66 -1.51 -18.31 -3.53
N TYR A 67 -2.42 -18.36 -2.55
CA TYR A 67 -2.25 -19.20 -1.36
C TYR A 67 -2.77 -20.62 -1.56
N LEU A 68 -3.95 -20.78 -2.18
CA LEU A 68 -4.63 -22.07 -2.30
C LEU A 68 -4.44 -22.72 -3.67
N LYS A 69 -3.88 -21.98 -4.66
CA LYS A 69 -3.72 -22.44 -6.06
C LYS A 69 -5.03 -22.85 -6.72
N ILE A 70 -6.15 -22.26 -6.27
CA ILE A 70 -7.48 -22.46 -6.83
C ILE A 70 -7.81 -21.26 -7.70
N ASN A 71 -8.10 -21.50 -8.97
CA ASN A 71 -8.45 -20.44 -9.92
C ASN A 71 -9.96 -20.26 -10.10
N GLU A 72 -10.74 -21.28 -9.80
CA GLU A 72 -12.20 -21.27 -9.89
C GLU A 72 -12.81 -22.14 -8.79
N HIS A 73 -13.91 -21.66 -8.19
CA HIS A 73 -14.68 -22.43 -7.22
C HIS A 73 -16.14 -21.98 -7.27
N VAL A 74 -17.07 -22.91 -7.09
CA VAL A 74 -18.52 -22.64 -7.07
C VAL A 74 -18.94 -21.63 -5.98
N LEU A 75 -18.10 -21.46 -4.95
CA LEU A 75 -18.33 -20.50 -3.88
C LEU A 75 -17.81 -19.09 -4.18
N PHE A 76 -17.16 -18.84 -5.33
CA PHE A 76 -16.67 -17.50 -5.63
C PHE A 76 -17.81 -16.49 -5.69
N ASP A 77 -18.88 -16.74 -6.45
CA ASP A 77 -20.02 -15.82 -6.55
C ASP A 77 -20.63 -15.41 -5.20
N PRO A 78 -20.93 -16.33 -4.25
CA PRO A 78 -21.41 -15.92 -2.93
C PRO A 78 -20.34 -15.23 -2.08
N ILE A 79 -19.06 -15.62 -2.18
CA ILE A 79 -17.98 -14.98 -1.43
C ILE A 79 -17.72 -13.56 -1.94
N GLU A 80 -17.83 -13.31 -3.25
CA GLU A 80 -17.66 -11.95 -3.80
C GLU A 80 -18.68 -10.98 -3.21
N LYS A 81 -19.93 -11.42 -3.00
CA LYS A 81 -20.97 -10.61 -2.35
C LYS A 81 -20.63 -10.34 -0.87
N LEU A 82 -20.20 -11.36 -0.15
CA LEU A 82 -19.78 -11.23 1.26
C LEU A 82 -18.58 -10.31 1.43
N VAL A 83 -17.60 -10.39 0.54
CA VAL A 83 -16.40 -9.54 0.55
C VAL A 83 -16.77 -8.06 0.38
N LEU A 84 -17.76 -7.77 -0.46
CA LEU A 84 -18.29 -6.41 -0.63
C LEU A 84 -19.07 -5.91 0.60
N GLU A 85 -19.79 -6.78 1.29
CA GLU A 85 -20.55 -6.42 2.51
C GLU A 85 -19.64 -6.19 3.73
N VAL A 86 -18.66 -7.07 3.94
CA VAL A 86 -17.81 -7.06 5.15
C VAL A 86 -16.75 -5.96 5.10
N SER A 87 -16.40 -5.44 3.91
CA SER A 87 -15.40 -4.37 3.77
C SER A 87 -14.06 -4.70 4.43
N ALA A 88 -13.66 -5.98 4.43
CA ALA A 88 -12.41 -6.44 5.02
C ALA A 88 -11.20 -6.00 4.18
N THR A 89 -10.05 -5.78 4.83
CA THR A 89 -8.78 -5.51 4.14
C THR A 89 -8.16 -6.80 3.59
N PRO A 90 -7.32 -6.73 2.54
CA PRO A 90 -6.60 -7.90 2.04
C PRO A 90 -5.76 -8.62 3.11
N ALA A 91 -5.23 -7.88 4.09
CA ALA A 91 -4.46 -8.43 5.20
C ALA A 91 -5.33 -9.26 6.15
N GLU A 92 -6.53 -8.79 6.49
CA GLU A 92 -7.48 -9.55 7.31
C GLU A 92 -7.92 -10.83 6.61
N VAL A 93 -8.20 -10.76 5.31
CA VAL A 93 -8.54 -11.96 4.52
C VAL A 93 -7.40 -12.97 4.49
N ALA A 94 -6.15 -12.51 4.31
CA ALA A 94 -4.99 -13.39 4.28
C ALA A 94 -4.64 -13.99 5.66
N ALA A 95 -4.93 -13.28 6.75
CA ALA A 95 -4.64 -13.76 8.11
C ALA A 95 -5.54 -14.92 8.56
N HIS A 96 -6.70 -15.10 7.92
CA HIS A 96 -7.67 -16.16 8.23
C HIS A 96 -7.61 -17.36 7.26
N GLY A 97 -6.58 -17.44 6.40
CA GLY A 97 -6.38 -18.48 5.39
C GLY A 97 -5.48 -19.63 5.84
#